data_AF-A0A6G1RP71-F1
#
_entry.id   AF-A0A6G1RP71-F1
#
_cell.length_a   1.000
_cell.length_b   1.000
_cell.length_c   1.000
_cell.angle_alpha   90.00
_cell.angle_beta   90.00
_cell.angle_gamma   90.00
#
_symmetry.space_group_name_H-M   'P 1'
#
loop_
_entity.id
_entity.type
_entity.pdbx_description
1 polymer ?
#
loop_
_entity_poly.entity_id
_entity_poly.type
_entity_poly.pdbx_seq_one_letter_code
_entity_poly.pdbx_strand_id
1 'polypeptide(L)'
;RGRELSDGIKIVELQDSQSQVFLELQSKGLKGGGRFGQTTPPLVDFLKDILRRYPEGGQILKELIQNAEDAGATEVRFLYDETQYGTETLWSKDMAQYQGPAFYAYNDAIFTPEDWHGIQEIARSRKKDDPLKVGRFGIGFNSVYHITDVPSIFSGDQIGMLDPHQTLFGPHESGQCWNLKEDSKEINELTDQFAPFIGVFGSTKETFKNGNFPGTFFRFPLRLQPSQLSSNVYDKQKVLELFESFRADADTVLLFLKSVQDVSLYVREADGTEKLIFRVTASENKALKHERPNSIKILGTAINQYCKGVPSNSITCVTYHVNIVVEDESVKDAQKTSWLVCNCVGGRGMCTELDCLADDLKFVPTIGIAMSLSTNGEEKGAVVDFSGR
;
A
#
# COMPACT_ATOMS: atom_id res chain seq x y z
N ARG A 1 -55.25 0.84 -13.96
CA ARG A 1 -55.28 2.28 -14.34
C ARG A 1 -54.46 3.03 -13.30
N GLY A 2 -53.22 3.40 -13.62
CA GLY A 2 -52.39 4.21 -12.72
C GLY A 2 -52.85 5.68 -12.72
N ARG A 3 -52.70 6.36 -11.59
CA ARG A 3 -52.96 7.80 -11.43
C ARG A 3 -51.61 8.51 -11.31
N GLU A 4 -51.42 9.58 -12.08
CA GLU A 4 -50.24 10.43 -11.97
C GLU A 4 -50.38 11.32 -10.73
N LEU A 5 -49.33 11.35 -9.89
CA LEU A 5 -49.28 12.09 -8.63
C LEU A 5 -48.50 13.40 -8.83
N SER A 6 -48.92 14.48 -8.15
CA SER A 6 -48.22 15.77 -8.23
C SER A 6 -46.96 15.80 -7.37
N ASP A 7 -45.96 16.59 -7.79
CA ASP A 7 -44.63 16.71 -7.19
C ASP A 7 -44.61 17.09 -5.69
N GLY A 8 -45.74 17.50 -5.11
CA GLY A 8 -45.86 17.94 -3.71
C GLY A 8 -46.46 16.92 -2.74
N ILE A 9 -46.80 15.71 -3.18
CA ILE A 9 -47.47 14.71 -2.32
C ILE A 9 -46.46 14.05 -1.38
N LYS A 10 -46.70 14.13 -0.06
CA LYS A 10 -45.86 13.48 0.95
C LYS A 10 -46.15 11.98 0.98
N ILE A 11 -45.09 11.16 0.98
CA ILE A 11 -45.15 9.68 0.98
C ILE A 11 -46.05 9.11 2.10
N VAL A 12 -46.20 9.83 3.22
CA VAL A 12 -47.02 9.42 4.38
C VAL A 12 -48.51 9.29 4.05
N GLU A 13 -49.03 9.99 3.03
CA GLU A 13 -50.45 9.93 2.64
C GLU A 13 -50.82 8.67 1.84
N LEU A 14 -49.84 7.82 1.48
CA LEU A 14 -50.04 6.63 0.63
C LEU A 14 -50.11 5.30 1.43
N GLN A 15 -50.02 5.34 2.76
CA GLN A 15 -49.91 4.15 3.62
C GLN A 15 -51.19 3.30 3.75
N ASP A 16 -52.36 3.79 3.33
CA ASP A 16 -53.65 3.12 3.56
C ASP A 16 -54.14 2.23 2.40
N SER A 17 -53.28 1.90 1.43
CA SER A 17 -53.63 0.93 0.38
C SER A 17 -52.44 0.07 -0.05
N GLN A 18 -52.70 -1.20 -0.39
CA GLN A 18 -51.72 -2.18 -0.91
C GLN A 18 -51.21 -1.84 -2.32
N SER A 19 -50.90 -0.57 -2.58
CA SER A 19 -50.51 -0.08 -3.90
C SER A 19 -48.98 -0.02 -4.00
N GLN A 20 -48.41 -0.72 -4.99
CA GLN A 20 -47.01 -0.54 -5.37
C GLN A 20 -46.85 0.83 -6.05
N VAL A 21 -45.91 1.65 -5.55
CA VAL A 21 -45.58 2.96 -6.11
C VAL A 21 -44.34 2.79 -6.98
N PHE A 22 -44.45 3.13 -8.28
CA PHE A 22 -43.32 3.20 -9.20
C PHE A 22 -42.97 4.69 -9.39
N LEU A 23 -41.72 5.04 -9.11
CA LEU A 23 -41.18 6.39 -9.26
C LEU A 23 -40.19 6.41 -10.44
N GLU A 24 -40.53 7.14 -11.49
CA GLU A 24 -39.64 7.37 -12.64
C GLU A 24 -39.08 8.79 -12.54
N LEU A 25 -37.85 8.92 -12.06
CA LEU A 25 -37.20 10.23 -11.87
C LEU A 25 -36.61 10.71 -13.20
N GLN A 26 -37.30 11.62 -13.88
CA GLN A 26 -36.75 12.31 -15.04
C GLN A 26 -36.03 13.59 -14.60
N SER A 27 -34.69 13.61 -14.66
CA SER A 27 -33.95 14.84 -14.43
C SER A 27 -34.19 15.81 -15.59
N LYS A 28 -34.82 16.97 -15.31
CA LYS A 28 -34.80 18.09 -16.25
C LYS A 28 -33.37 18.63 -16.27
N GLY A 29 -32.67 18.46 -17.38
CA GLY A 29 -31.35 19.03 -17.59
C GLY A 29 -31.34 20.57 -17.39
N LEU A 30 -30.13 21.13 -17.28
CA LEU A 30 -29.90 22.57 -17.07
C LEU A 30 -30.75 23.42 -18.06
N LYS A 31 -31.39 24.49 -17.56
CA LYS A 31 -32.19 25.39 -18.40
C LYS A 31 -31.28 26.25 -19.29
N GLY A 32 -31.46 26.11 -20.61
CA GLY A 32 -30.86 26.97 -21.64
C GLY A 32 -29.53 26.50 -22.25
N GLY A 33 -29.31 26.81 -23.54
CA GLY A 33 -28.00 27.18 -24.10
C GLY A 33 -26.86 26.17 -24.19
N GLY A 34 -27.12 24.86 -24.28
CA GLY A 34 -26.06 23.85 -24.54
C GLY A 34 -25.09 23.63 -23.37
N ARG A 35 -24.38 22.50 -23.39
CA ARG A 35 -23.35 22.19 -22.37
C ARG A 35 -22.06 22.90 -22.76
N PHE A 36 -21.57 23.81 -21.93
CA PHE A 36 -20.29 24.50 -22.10
C PHE A 36 -19.46 24.34 -20.82
N GLY A 37 -18.32 23.65 -20.92
CA GLY A 37 -17.43 23.32 -19.82
C GLY A 37 -16.32 22.38 -20.27
N GLN A 38 -15.23 22.30 -19.51
CA GLN A 38 -14.15 21.36 -19.79
C GLN A 38 -14.62 19.93 -19.47
N THR A 39 -14.33 18.98 -20.36
CA THR A 39 -14.56 17.56 -20.09
C THR A 39 -13.52 17.08 -19.08
N THR A 40 -13.98 16.46 -17.99
CA THR A 40 -13.08 15.81 -17.04
C THR A 40 -12.34 14.68 -17.76
N PRO A 41 -10.99 14.67 -17.75
CA PRO A 41 -10.24 13.60 -18.38
C PRO A 41 -10.56 12.25 -17.69
N PRO A 42 -10.52 11.14 -18.44
CA PRO A 42 -10.67 9.80 -17.88
C PRO A 42 -9.67 9.54 -16.74
N LEU A 43 -10.07 8.70 -15.79
CA LEU A 43 -9.23 8.27 -14.66
C LEU A 43 -7.88 7.70 -15.12
N VAL A 44 -7.92 6.97 -16.23
CA VAL A 44 -6.75 6.37 -16.87
C VAL A 44 -5.68 7.41 -17.23
N ASP A 45 -6.06 8.59 -17.72
CA ASP A 45 -5.09 9.63 -18.12
C ASP A 45 -4.40 10.26 -16.90
N PHE A 46 -5.13 10.42 -15.80
CA PHE A 46 -4.55 10.85 -14.53
C PHE A 46 -3.52 9.85 -14.00
N LEU A 47 -3.84 8.55 -14.05
CA LEU A 47 -2.92 7.49 -13.65
C LEU A 47 -1.69 7.42 -14.57
N LYS A 48 -1.85 7.60 -15.89
CA LYS A 48 -0.70 7.69 -16.81
C LYS A 48 0.26 8.81 -16.44
N ASP A 49 -0.26 9.98 -16.06
CA ASP A 49 0.57 11.11 -15.64
C ASP A 49 1.33 10.81 -14.35
N ILE A 50 0.73 10.04 -13.43
CA ILE A 50 1.43 9.53 -12.25
C ILE A 50 2.56 8.58 -12.65
N LEU A 51 2.28 7.58 -13.49
CA LEU A 51 3.28 6.60 -13.93
C LEU A 51 4.46 7.25 -14.67
N ARG A 52 4.24 8.38 -15.33
CA ARG A 52 5.31 9.18 -15.96
C ARG A 52 6.20 9.92 -14.95
N ARG A 53 5.66 10.35 -13.82
CA ARG A 53 6.40 11.06 -12.76
C ARG A 53 7.14 10.11 -11.82
N TYR A 54 6.64 8.90 -11.69
CA TYR A 54 7.18 7.84 -10.85
C TYR A 54 7.60 6.68 -11.74
N PRO A 55 8.81 6.68 -12.33
CA PRO A 55 9.24 5.62 -13.24
C PRO A 55 9.31 4.26 -12.54
N GLU A 56 9.27 3.19 -13.33
CA GLU A 56 9.35 1.81 -12.83
C GLU A 56 10.67 1.52 -12.10
N GLY A 57 10.67 0.51 -11.22
CA GLY A 57 11.85 0.03 -10.51
C GLY A 57 11.58 -0.24 -9.03
N GLY A 58 12.65 -0.40 -8.25
CA GLY A 58 12.59 -0.75 -6.82
C GLY A 58 11.75 0.19 -5.94
N GLN A 59 11.38 1.37 -6.44
CA GLN A 59 10.46 2.28 -5.76
C GLN A 59 9.10 1.62 -5.48
N ILE A 60 8.59 0.75 -6.36
CA ILE A 60 7.29 0.07 -6.16
C ILE A 60 7.32 -0.75 -4.86
N LEU A 61 8.41 -1.51 -4.64
CA LEU A 61 8.59 -2.30 -3.41
C LEU A 61 8.73 -1.40 -2.19
N LYS A 62 9.48 -0.30 -2.31
CA LYS A 62 9.63 0.69 -1.23
C LYS A 62 8.28 1.29 -0.84
N GLU A 63 7.42 1.66 -1.79
CA GLU A 63 6.06 2.18 -1.50
C GLU A 63 5.18 1.13 -0.81
N LEU A 64 5.25 -0.15 -1.22
CA LEU A 64 4.50 -1.23 -0.56
C LEU A 64 5.01 -1.50 0.86
N ILE A 65 6.32 -1.44 1.10
CA ILE A 65 6.91 -1.52 2.44
C ILE A 65 6.49 -0.34 3.31
N GLN A 66 6.47 0.89 2.76
CA GLN A 66 6.00 2.06 3.50
C GLN A 66 4.51 1.97 3.85
N ASN A 67 3.68 1.43 2.97
CA ASN A 67 2.27 1.17 3.28
C ASN A 67 2.12 0.16 4.43
N ALA A 68 2.96 -0.88 4.47
CA ALA A 68 2.98 -1.85 5.57
C ALA A 68 3.48 -1.21 6.88
N GLU A 69 4.53 -0.39 6.82
CA GLU A 69 5.05 0.39 7.96
C GLU A 69 3.98 1.32 8.57
N ASP A 70 3.25 2.05 7.72
CA ASP A 70 2.13 2.92 8.14
C ASP A 70 1.00 2.15 8.82
N ALA A 71 0.78 0.89 8.41
CA ALA A 71 -0.20 -0.01 8.99
C ALA A 71 0.30 -0.68 10.28
N GLY A 72 1.57 -0.49 10.65
CA GLY A 72 2.17 -1.12 11.82
C GLY A 72 2.50 -2.60 11.61
N ALA A 73 2.71 -3.03 10.37
CA ALA A 73 3.19 -4.38 10.06
C ALA A 73 4.59 -4.61 10.63
N THR A 74 4.92 -5.86 10.92
CA THR A 74 6.26 -6.29 11.34
C THR A 74 6.98 -7.06 10.25
N GLU A 75 6.25 -7.68 9.33
CA GLU A 75 6.80 -8.42 8.20
C GLU A 75 6.16 -8.04 6.86
N VAL A 76 6.97 -8.08 5.81
CA VAL A 76 6.53 -7.92 4.42
C VAL A 76 7.08 -9.08 3.60
N ARG A 77 6.23 -9.71 2.79
CA ARG A 77 6.65 -10.80 1.89
C ARG A 77 6.22 -10.49 0.47
N PHE A 78 7.17 -10.51 -0.44
CA PHE A 78 6.91 -10.37 -1.87
C PHE A 78 7.04 -11.75 -2.52
N LEU A 79 6.10 -12.09 -3.39
CA LEU A 79 6.07 -13.38 -4.08
C LEU A 79 5.77 -13.16 -5.55
N TYR A 80 6.65 -13.65 -6.42
CA TYR A 80 6.29 -13.86 -7.81
C TYR A 80 5.70 -15.27 -7.97
N ASP A 81 4.46 -15.37 -8.42
CA ASP A 81 3.75 -16.65 -8.58
C ASP A 81 3.45 -16.91 -10.06
N GLU A 82 3.97 -18.02 -10.59
CA GLU A 82 3.76 -18.46 -11.97
C GLU A 82 2.46 -19.26 -12.18
N THR A 83 1.69 -19.49 -11.11
CA THR A 83 0.46 -20.29 -11.17
C THR A 83 -0.54 -19.70 -12.18
N GLN A 84 -1.02 -20.55 -13.08
CA GLN A 84 -2.14 -20.27 -13.97
C GLN A 84 -3.42 -20.85 -13.36
N TYR A 85 -4.41 -19.99 -13.10
CA TYR A 85 -5.70 -20.40 -12.54
C TYR A 85 -6.73 -20.66 -13.64
N GLY A 86 -7.82 -21.33 -13.26
CA GLY A 86 -8.97 -21.59 -14.13
C GLY A 86 -9.67 -20.32 -14.59
N THR A 87 -10.47 -20.44 -15.65
CA THR A 87 -11.20 -19.32 -16.28
C THR A 87 -12.65 -19.65 -16.60
N GLU A 88 -13.22 -20.67 -15.94
CA GLU A 88 -14.57 -21.17 -16.19
C GLU A 88 -15.61 -20.42 -15.35
N THR A 89 -15.31 -20.19 -14.06
CA THR A 89 -16.22 -19.55 -13.09
C THR A 89 -15.70 -18.19 -12.64
N LEU A 90 -15.69 -17.25 -13.57
CA LEU A 90 -15.27 -15.85 -13.36
C LEU A 90 -16.46 -14.90 -13.33
N TRP A 91 -16.26 -13.70 -12.76
CA TRP A 91 -17.26 -12.62 -12.79
C TRP A 91 -17.73 -12.31 -14.21
N SER A 92 -16.78 -12.27 -15.16
CA SER A 92 -17.03 -12.14 -16.58
C SER A 92 -15.91 -12.81 -17.40
N LYS A 93 -16.13 -13.01 -18.70
CA LYS A 93 -15.09 -13.56 -19.60
C LYS A 93 -13.86 -12.66 -19.70
N ASP A 94 -14.04 -11.35 -19.52
CA ASP A 94 -12.96 -10.36 -19.63
C ASP A 94 -11.96 -10.46 -18.46
N MET A 95 -12.33 -11.14 -17.37
CA MET A 95 -11.45 -11.43 -16.23
C MET A 95 -10.39 -12.50 -16.53
N ALA A 96 -10.56 -13.29 -17.59
CA ALA A 96 -9.69 -14.43 -17.90
C ALA A 96 -8.22 -14.04 -18.05
N GLN A 97 -7.94 -12.84 -18.58
CA GLN A 97 -6.57 -12.34 -18.76
C GLN A 97 -5.83 -12.07 -17.43
N TYR A 98 -6.54 -11.95 -16.31
CA TYR A 98 -5.97 -11.66 -14.98
C TYR A 98 -5.79 -12.92 -14.10
N GLN A 99 -6.08 -14.10 -14.65
CA GLN A 99 -5.97 -15.40 -13.96
C GLN A 99 -4.58 -16.04 -14.07
N GLY A 100 -3.63 -15.37 -14.74
CA GLY A 100 -2.27 -15.87 -14.95
C GLY A 100 -1.28 -15.53 -13.82
N PRO A 101 0.03 -15.55 -14.15
CA PRO A 101 1.10 -15.18 -13.23
C PRO A 101 0.89 -13.80 -12.61
N ALA A 102 1.26 -13.68 -11.34
CA ALA A 102 1.03 -12.46 -10.57
C ALA A 102 2.19 -12.14 -9.64
N PHE A 103 2.37 -10.86 -9.40
CA PHE A 103 3.17 -10.36 -8.30
C PHE A 103 2.29 -10.19 -7.07
N TYR A 104 2.69 -10.75 -5.95
CA TYR A 104 2.00 -10.66 -4.68
C TYR A 104 2.83 -9.89 -3.65
N ALA A 105 2.16 -9.13 -2.80
CA ALA A 105 2.75 -8.44 -1.67
C ALA A 105 1.92 -8.67 -0.42
N TYR A 106 2.50 -9.25 0.61
CA TYR A 106 1.86 -9.55 1.89
C TYR A 106 2.46 -8.70 3.01
N ASN A 107 1.64 -8.36 3.99
CA ASN A 107 2.05 -7.88 5.31
C ASN A 107 1.09 -8.39 6.40
N ASP A 108 1.57 -8.44 7.64
CA ASP A 108 0.84 -8.97 8.80
C ASP A 108 -0.13 -7.97 9.45
N ALA A 109 -0.27 -6.76 8.93
CA ALA A 109 -1.29 -5.80 9.36
C ALA A 109 -2.63 -6.04 8.65
N ILE A 110 -3.72 -5.60 9.28
CA ILE A 110 -5.09 -5.71 8.75
C ILE A 110 -5.59 -4.31 8.40
N PHE A 111 -6.26 -4.16 7.26
CA PHE A 111 -6.87 -2.91 6.82
C PHE A 111 -7.95 -2.46 7.79
N THR A 112 -7.91 -1.18 8.14
CA THR A 112 -9.01 -0.50 8.81
C THR A 112 -10.08 -0.08 7.80
N PRO A 113 -11.32 0.23 8.23
CA PRO A 113 -12.33 0.82 7.35
C PRO A 113 -11.83 2.09 6.65
N GLU A 114 -10.99 2.87 7.32
CA GLU A 114 -10.35 4.06 6.76
C GLU A 114 -9.35 3.72 5.63
N ASP A 115 -8.60 2.63 5.77
CA ASP A 115 -7.67 2.17 4.73
C ASP A 115 -8.43 1.67 3.49
N TRP A 116 -9.51 0.92 3.67
CA TRP A 116 -10.40 0.48 2.58
C TRP A 116 -11.01 1.65 1.81
N HIS A 117 -11.39 2.71 2.52
CA HIS A 117 -11.89 3.91 1.87
C HIS A 117 -10.77 4.71 1.19
N GLY A 118 -9.60 4.81 1.85
CA GLY A 118 -8.45 5.55 1.35
C GLY A 118 -7.83 4.96 0.09
N ILE A 119 -7.76 3.63 -0.03
CA ILE A 119 -7.18 2.97 -1.21
C ILE A 119 -8.03 3.15 -2.49
N GLN A 120 -9.33 3.45 -2.33
CA GLN A 120 -10.23 3.75 -3.45
C GLN A 120 -10.06 5.19 -3.97
N GLU A 121 -9.45 6.09 -3.19
CA GLU A 121 -9.28 7.51 -3.52
C GLU A 121 -7.95 7.77 -4.28
N ILE A 122 -7.96 7.54 -5.59
CA ILE A 122 -6.76 7.60 -6.48
C ILE A 122 -5.99 8.95 -6.45
N ALA A 123 -6.66 10.06 -6.11
CA ALA A 123 -6.11 11.42 -6.17
C ALA A 123 -6.35 12.30 -4.93
N ARG A 124 -7.11 11.81 -3.94
CA ARG A 124 -7.45 12.55 -2.73
C ARG A 124 -7.01 11.74 -1.53
N SER A 125 -5.73 11.80 -1.20
CA SER A 125 -5.27 11.14 0.02
C SER A 125 -5.79 11.85 1.26
N ARG A 126 -6.49 11.10 2.10
CA ARG A 126 -6.85 11.52 3.47
C ARG A 126 -5.67 11.48 4.43
N LYS A 127 -4.56 10.82 4.06
CA LYS A 127 -3.28 10.96 4.77
C LYS A 127 -2.73 12.39 4.68
N LYS A 128 -3.37 13.28 3.88
CA LYS A 128 -3.04 14.70 3.83
C LYS A 128 -3.08 15.39 5.19
N ASP A 129 -3.93 14.96 6.10
CA ASP A 129 -4.09 15.65 7.38
C ASP A 129 -3.39 14.93 8.56
N ASP A 130 -2.81 13.75 8.32
CA ASP A 130 -2.05 13.00 9.34
C ASP A 130 -0.53 13.13 9.12
N PRO A 131 0.17 13.94 9.93
CA PRO A 131 1.62 14.13 9.83
C PRO A 131 2.43 12.90 10.29
N LEU A 132 1.79 11.85 10.82
CA LEU A 132 2.45 10.63 11.29
C LEU A 132 2.53 9.52 10.21
N LYS A 133 1.73 9.60 9.14
CA LYS A 133 1.71 8.60 8.05
C LYS A 133 2.54 9.06 6.85
N VAL A 134 3.25 8.13 6.22
CA VAL A 134 3.99 8.34 4.98
C VAL A 134 3.04 8.21 3.76
N GLY A 135 3.37 8.82 2.61
CA GLY A 135 2.52 8.69 1.40
C GLY A 135 1.31 9.65 1.34
N ARG A 136 1.52 10.91 1.75
CA ARG A 136 0.51 12.00 1.81
C ARG A 136 -0.27 12.26 0.51
N PHE A 137 0.26 11.88 -0.65
CA PHE A 137 -0.45 12.08 -1.91
C PHE A 137 -1.41 10.93 -2.26
N GLY A 138 -1.28 9.77 -1.61
CA GLY A 138 -2.04 8.57 -2.00
C GLY A 138 -1.64 8.05 -3.39
N ILE A 139 -0.56 8.60 -3.93
CA ILE A 139 -0.06 8.33 -5.28
C ILE A 139 0.90 7.12 -5.28
N GLY A 140 1.55 6.84 -4.13
CA GLY A 140 2.54 5.77 -4.02
C GLY A 140 2.01 4.40 -4.41
N PHE A 141 0.79 4.07 -3.96
CA PHE A 141 0.12 2.82 -4.36
C PHE A 141 -0.14 2.75 -5.87
N ASN A 142 -0.43 3.87 -6.53
CA ASN A 142 -0.67 3.88 -7.98
C ASN A 142 0.56 3.46 -8.80
N SER A 143 1.76 3.37 -8.20
CA SER A 143 2.94 2.81 -8.86
C SER A 143 2.76 1.33 -9.24
N VAL A 144 1.86 0.58 -8.60
CA VAL A 144 1.55 -0.81 -8.97
C VAL A 144 0.95 -0.94 -10.36
N TYR A 145 0.38 0.15 -10.92
CA TYR A 145 -0.12 0.16 -12.29
C TYR A 145 0.98 0.06 -13.35
N HIS A 146 2.27 0.14 -12.98
CA HIS A 146 3.35 -0.30 -13.86
C HIS A 146 3.29 -1.79 -14.16
N ILE A 147 2.86 -2.60 -13.19
CA ILE A 147 2.87 -4.07 -13.23
C ILE A 147 1.53 -4.62 -13.72
N THR A 148 0.42 -4.05 -13.25
CA THR A 148 -0.93 -4.60 -13.45
C THR A 148 -1.95 -3.52 -13.85
N ASP A 149 -3.06 -3.93 -14.46
CA ASP A 149 -4.22 -3.06 -14.67
C ASP A 149 -5.30 -3.25 -13.60
N VAL A 150 -5.30 -4.40 -12.90
CA VAL A 150 -6.35 -4.80 -11.96
C VAL A 150 -5.72 -5.28 -10.64
N PRO A 151 -5.22 -4.36 -9.79
CA PRO A 151 -4.72 -4.75 -8.49
C PRO A 151 -5.88 -5.26 -7.62
N SER A 152 -5.67 -6.40 -6.98
CA SER A 152 -6.58 -6.96 -5.98
C SER A 152 -6.00 -6.86 -4.59
N ILE A 153 -6.87 -6.73 -3.60
CA ILE A 153 -6.55 -6.60 -2.18
C ILE A 153 -7.39 -7.61 -1.41
N PHE A 154 -6.77 -8.35 -0.49
CA PHE A 154 -7.48 -9.18 0.47
C PHE A 154 -6.97 -8.86 1.88
N SER A 155 -7.86 -8.36 2.73
CA SER A 155 -7.56 -8.06 4.12
C SER A 155 -8.79 -8.24 5.01
N GLY A 156 -8.63 -8.88 6.17
CA GLY A 156 -9.74 -9.13 7.08
C GLY A 156 -10.85 -9.95 6.40
N ASP A 157 -12.06 -9.42 6.38
CA ASP A 157 -13.23 -10.06 5.79
C ASP A 157 -13.57 -9.58 4.37
N GLN A 158 -12.70 -8.80 3.72
CA GLN A 158 -13.00 -8.16 2.44
C GLN A 158 -11.95 -8.46 1.36
N ILE A 159 -12.44 -8.70 0.14
CA ILE A 159 -11.65 -8.74 -1.09
C ILE A 159 -12.10 -7.58 -1.98
N GLY A 160 -11.16 -6.76 -2.45
CA GLY A 160 -11.41 -5.67 -3.38
C GLY A 160 -10.59 -5.83 -4.66
N MET A 161 -11.14 -5.42 -5.79
CA MET A 161 -10.44 -5.33 -7.08
C MET A 161 -10.65 -3.94 -7.66
N LEU A 162 -9.58 -3.28 -8.10
CA LEU A 162 -9.67 -1.96 -8.73
C LEU A 162 -9.62 -2.11 -10.25
N ASP A 163 -10.51 -1.44 -10.96
CA ASP A 163 -10.55 -1.37 -12.42
C ASP A 163 -10.62 0.10 -12.88
N PRO A 164 -9.48 0.80 -12.98
CA PRO A 164 -9.48 2.19 -13.43
C PRO A 164 -9.97 2.38 -14.87
N HIS A 165 -10.07 1.31 -15.68
CA HIS A 165 -10.62 1.38 -17.04
C HIS A 165 -12.16 1.41 -17.04
N GLN A 166 -12.82 1.03 -15.95
CA GLN A 166 -14.28 1.01 -15.79
C GLN A 166 -14.97 0.13 -16.86
N THR A 167 -14.42 -1.07 -17.07
CA THR A 167 -14.87 -2.02 -18.11
C THR A 167 -15.33 -3.37 -17.54
N LEU A 168 -14.82 -3.78 -16.37
CA LEU A 168 -14.99 -5.14 -15.85
C LEU A 168 -16.26 -5.30 -15.01
N PHE A 169 -16.59 -4.29 -14.20
CA PHE A 169 -17.67 -4.38 -13.19
C PHE A 169 -18.94 -3.62 -13.56
N GLY A 170 -18.90 -2.83 -14.63
CA GLY A 170 -20.05 -2.08 -15.14
C GLY A 170 -19.69 -0.67 -15.60
N PRO A 171 -20.61 0.03 -16.27
CA PRO A 171 -20.38 1.40 -16.70
C PRO A 171 -20.13 2.31 -15.49
N HIS A 172 -19.00 3.02 -15.49
CA HIS A 172 -18.59 3.93 -14.41
C HIS A 172 -18.17 3.27 -13.08
N GLU A 173 -18.09 1.94 -13.03
CA GLU A 173 -17.60 1.23 -11.86
C GLU A 173 -16.09 1.03 -11.94
N SER A 174 -15.32 1.71 -11.07
CA SER A 174 -13.86 1.66 -11.08
C SER A 174 -13.27 0.55 -10.21
N GLY A 175 -14.07 -0.42 -9.80
CA GLY A 175 -13.70 -1.53 -8.94
C GLY A 175 -14.92 -2.23 -8.35
N GLN A 176 -14.69 -3.34 -7.65
CA GLN A 176 -15.71 -4.12 -6.97
C GLN A 176 -15.13 -4.70 -5.68
N CYS A 177 -15.96 -4.86 -4.65
CA CYS A 177 -15.59 -5.52 -3.41
C CYS A 177 -16.57 -6.64 -3.06
N TRP A 178 -16.08 -7.63 -2.31
CA TRP A 178 -16.86 -8.73 -1.76
C TRP A 178 -16.50 -8.92 -0.30
N ASN A 179 -17.52 -9.04 0.55
CA ASN A 179 -17.37 -9.47 1.93
C ASN A 179 -17.45 -11.01 2.00
N LEU A 180 -16.47 -11.64 2.65
CA LEU A 180 -16.38 -13.09 2.73
C LEU A 180 -17.61 -13.75 3.38
N LYS A 181 -18.33 -13.04 4.25
CA LYS A 181 -19.51 -13.56 4.95
C LYS A 181 -20.78 -13.23 4.19
N GLU A 182 -20.98 -11.96 3.85
CA GLU A 182 -22.21 -11.47 3.20
C GLU A 182 -22.34 -12.01 1.77
N ASP A 183 -21.23 -12.02 1.02
CA ASP A 183 -21.19 -12.43 -0.39
C ASP A 183 -20.67 -13.87 -0.55
N SER A 184 -20.67 -14.66 0.53
CA SER A 184 -20.17 -16.05 0.54
C SER A 184 -20.77 -16.93 -0.54
N LYS A 185 -22.05 -16.72 -0.90
CA LYS A 185 -22.72 -17.48 -1.96
C LYS A 185 -22.10 -17.18 -3.33
N GLU A 186 -21.93 -15.90 -3.67
CA GLU A 186 -21.33 -15.47 -4.94
C GLU A 186 -19.87 -15.91 -5.02
N ILE A 187 -19.12 -15.78 -3.93
CA ILE A 187 -17.73 -16.25 -3.84
C ILE A 187 -17.62 -17.76 -4.13
N ASN A 188 -18.58 -18.56 -3.66
CA ASN A 188 -18.62 -19.99 -3.92
C ASN A 188 -19.08 -20.34 -5.35
N GLU A 189 -19.80 -19.46 -6.03
CA GLU A 189 -20.19 -19.63 -7.43
C GLU A 189 -19.03 -19.26 -8.36
N LEU A 190 -18.23 -18.24 -8.01
CA LEU A 190 -17.09 -17.74 -8.76
C LEU A 190 -15.77 -18.41 -8.34
N THR A 191 -15.72 -19.74 -8.32
CA THR A 191 -14.60 -20.49 -7.74
C THR A 191 -13.24 -20.16 -8.34
N ASP A 192 -13.16 -19.98 -9.65
CA ASP A 192 -11.92 -19.65 -10.34
C ASP A 192 -11.50 -18.21 -10.04
N GLN A 193 -12.46 -17.28 -9.90
CA GLN A 193 -12.18 -15.87 -9.59
C GLN A 193 -11.46 -15.73 -8.24
N PHE A 194 -11.84 -16.56 -7.27
CA PHE A 194 -11.32 -16.49 -5.89
C PHE A 194 -10.24 -17.53 -5.58
N ALA A 195 -9.99 -18.50 -6.47
CA ALA A 195 -8.90 -19.48 -6.33
C ALA A 195 -7.52 -18.84 -6.09
N PRO A 196 -7.14 -17.70 -6.71
CA PRO A 196 -5.87 -17.04 -6.45
C PRO A 196 -5.65 -16.58 -5.01
N PHE A 197 -6.72 -16.45 -4.22
CA PHE A 197 -6.64 -15.98 -2.84
C PHE A 197 -6.53 -17.13 -1.83
N ILE A 198 -6.41 -18.38 -2.30
CA ILE A 198 -6.32 -19.60 -1.47
C ILE A 198 -4.99 -20.30 -1.76
N GLY A 199 -4.31 -20.79 -0.72
CA GLY A 199 -3.00 -21.48 -0.85
C GLY A 199 -1.82 -20.52 -0.93
N VAL A 200 -1.99 -19.27 -0.49
CA VAL A 200 -0.95 -18.24 -0.46
C VAL A 200 -0.97 -17.52 0.89
N PHE A 201 0.21 -17.24 1.46
CA PHE A 201 0.38 -16.56 2.75
C PHE A 201 -0.47 -17.10 3.91
N GLY A 202 -0.69 -18.42 3.96
CA GLY A 202 -1.51 -19.05 5.01
C GLY A 202 -3.02 -18.90 4.82
N SER A 203 -3.49 -18.25 3.74
CA SER A 203 -4.90 -18.28 3.36
C SER A 203 -5.28 -19.68 2.88
N THR A 204 -6.37 -20.21 3.43
CA THR A 204 -6.88 -21.56 3.12
C THR A 204 -8.38 -21.52 2.87
N LYS A 205 -8.97 -22.66 2.52
CA LYS A 205 -10.44 -22.79 2.48
C LYS A 205 -11.11 -22.49 3.82
N GLU A 206 -10.39 -22.68 4.94
CA GLU A 206 -10.91 -22.32 6.27
C GLU A 206 -10.96 -20.81 6.48
N THR A 207 -10.04 -20.05 5.89
CA THR A 207 -10.07 -18.57 5.90
C THR A 207 -11.37 -18.03 5.33
N PHE A 208 -11.81 -18.59 4.19
CA PHE A 208 -13.08 -18.24 3.55
C PHE A 208 -14.29 -18.68 4.37
N LYS A 209 -14.25 -19.88 4.97
CA LYS A 209 -15.32 -20.36 5.86
C LYS A 209 -15.46 -19.54 7.13
N ASN A 210 -14.34 -19.15 7.74
CA ASN A 210 -14.31 -18.30 8.93
C ASN A 210 -14.63 -16.83 8.60
N GLY A 211 -14.54 -16.47 7.32
CA GLY A 211 -14.80 -15.14 6.80
C GLY A 211 -13.82 -14.09 7.31
N ASN A 212 -12.55 -14.47 7.51
CA ASN A 212 -11.51 -13.53 7.95
C ASN A 212 -10.09 -14.04 7.64
N PHE A 213 -9.30 -13.22 6.96
CA PHE A 213 -7.86 -13.37 6.79
C PHE A 213 -7.09 -12.45 7.77
N PRO A 214 -6.25 -13.00 8.66
CA PRO A 214 -5.54 -12.24 9.68
C PRO A 214 -4.25 -11.60 9.13
N GLY A 215 -4.40 -10.71 8.15
CA GLY A 215 -3.31 -9.96 7.53
C GLY A 215 -3.81 -9.25 6.28
N THR A 216 -2.88 -8.80 5.44
CA THR A 216 -3.19 -8.18 4.15
C THR A 216 -2.29 -8.75 3.08
N PHE A 217 -2.86 -9.16 1.94
CA PHE A 217 -2.06 -9.29 0.73
C PHE A 217 -2.71 -8.68 -0.48
N PHE A 218 -1.85 -8.24 -1.39
CA PHE A 218 -2.18 -7.74 -2.70
C PHE A 218 -1.83 -8.79 -3.74
N ARG A 219 -2.67 -8.90 -4.77
CA ARG A 219 -2.40 -9.66 -5.99
C ARG A 219 -2.36 -8.69 -7.16
N PHE A 220 -1.26 -8.70 -7.90
CA PHE A 220 -1.05 -7.87 -9.09
C PHE A 220 -0.84 -8.80 -10.29
N PRO A 221 -1.91 -9.21 -10.99
CA PRO A 221 -1.80 -10.00 -12.21
C PRO A 221 -0.93 -9.28 -13.22
N LEU A 222 0.10 -9.95 -13.76
CA LEU A 222 1.04 -9.30 -14.66
C LEU A 222 0.35 -8.88 -15.96
N ARG A 223 0.62 -7.66 -16.43
CA ARG A 223 0.10 -7.18 -17.70
C ARG A 223 0.67 -8.00 -18.86
N LEU A 224 -0.19 -8.76 -19.54
CA LEU A 224 0.18 -9.59 -20.69
C LEU A 224 0.10 -8.86 -22.03
N GLN A 225 -0.75 -7.82 -22.13
CA GLN A 225 -0.95 -7.01 -23.32
C GLN A 225 -0.99 -5.53 -22.97
N PRO A 226 -0.55 -4.62 -23.86
CA PRO A 226 -0.65 -3.18 -23.65
C PRO A 226 -2.09 -2.75 -23.32
N SER A 227 -2.24 -1.92 -22.30
CA SER A 227 -3.51 -1.30 -21.92
C SER A 227 -3.48 0.20 -22.21
N GLN A 228 -4.58 0.91 -21.94
CA GLN A 228 -4.55 2.36 -22.02
C GLN A 228 -3.64 2.94 -20.94
N LEU A 229 -3.61 2.36 -19.73
CA LEU A 229 -2.74 2.80 -18.63
C LEU A 229 -1.25 2.70 -18.95
N SER A 230 -0.82 1.59 -19.54
CA SER A 230 0.59 1.37 -19.81
C SER A 230 0.80 0.36 -20.95
N SER A 231 1.78 0.64 -21.80
CA SER A 231 2.28 -0.31 -22.80
C SER A 231 3.27 -1.31 -22.22
N ASN A 232 3.58 -1.21 -20.92
CA ASN A 232 4.58 -2.04 -20.27
C ASN A 232 4.02 -3.43 -19.95
N VAL A 233 4.38 -4.41 -20.77
CA VAL A 233 4.14 -5.83 -20.50
C VAL A 233 5.16 -6.32 -19.49
N TYR A 234 4.70 -7.05 -18.47
CA TYR A 234 5.52 -7.58 -17.38
C TYR A 234 5.66 -9.09 -17.52
N ASP A 235 6.89 -9.58 -17.45
CA ASP A 235 7.23 -11.00 -17.47
C ASP A 235 8.06 -11.38 -16.24
N LYS A 236 8.41 -12.67 -16.13
CA LYS A 236 9.27 -13.18 -15.06
C LYS A 236 10.56 -12.36 -14.92
N GLN A 237 11.22 -12.05 -16.03
CA GLN A 237 12.52 -11.40 -16.03
C GLN A 237 12.43 -10.00 -15.43
N LYS A 238 11.40 -9.22 -15.78
CA LYS A 238 11.18 -7.89 -15.20
C LYS A 238 10.86 -7.93 -13.70
N VAL A 239 10.15 -8.96 -13.22
CA VAL A 239 9.92 -9.12 -11.78
C VAL A 239 11.21 -9.46 -11.05
N LEU A 240 12.07 -10.30 -11.64
CA LEU A 240 13.39 -10.59 -11.07
C LEU A 240 14.32 -9.37 -11.08
N GLU A 241 14.27 -8.53 -12.11
CA GLU A 241 14.99 -7.25 -12.14
C GLU A 241 14.49 -6.28 -11.08
N LEU A 242 13.18 -6.26 -10.81
CA LEU A 242 12.58 -5.49 -9.73
C LEU A 242 13.10 -5.98 -8.35
N PHE A 243 13.22 -7.29 -8.17
CA PHE A 243 13.83 -7.88 -6.98
C PHE A 243 15.29 -7.50 -6.84
N GLU A 244 16.07 -7.56 -7.91
CA GLU A 244 17.49 -7.19 -7.89
C GLU A 244 17.68 -5.70 -7.57
N SER A 245 16.85 -4.83 -8.14
CA SER A 245 16.84 -3.40 -7.82
C SER A 245 16.55 -3.15 -6.34
N PHE A 246 15.70 -3.97 -5.70
CA PHE A 246 15.45 -3.86 -4.26
C PHE A 246 16.63 -4.40 -3.44
N ARG A 247 17.21 -5.54 -3.82
CA ARG A 247 18.37 -6.13 -3.13
C ARG A 247 19.53 -5.15 -3.00
N ALA A 248 19.79 -4.37 -4.07
CA ALA A 248 20.86 -3.38 -4.10
C ALA A 248 20.74 -2.29 -3.01
N ASP A 249 19.52 -2.00 -2.53
CA ASP A 249 19.26 -0.98 -1.51
C ASP A 249 18.77 -1.57 -0.17
N ALA A 250 18.60 -2.90 -0.08
CA ALA A 250 17.88 -3.56 1.00
C ALA A 250 18.50 -3.34 2.39
N ASP A 251 19.83 -3.20 2.44
CA ASP A 251 20.59 -2.94 3.67
C ASP A 251 20.26 -1.59 4.30
N THR A 252 19.88 -0.61 3.48
CA THR A 252 19.51 0.74 3.94
C THR A 252 18.01 0.92 4.17
N VAL A 253 17.15 0.20 3.44
CA VAL A 253 15.69 0.36 3.51
C VAL A 253 15.16 0.15 4.92
N LEU A 254 15.66 -0.87 5.64
CA LEU A 254 15.17 -1.21 6.97
C LEU A 254 15.75 -0.33 8.11
N LEU A 255 16.77 0.50 7.84
CA LEU A 255 17.47 1.27 8.90
C LEU A 255 16.54 2.26 9.62
N PHE A 256 15.63 2.87 8.87
CA PHE A 256 14.74 3.93 9.37
C PHE A 256 13.30 3.48 9.57
N LEU A 257 13.00 2.20 9.27
CA LEU A 257 11.70 1.61 9.59
C LEU A 257 11.61 1.34 11.09
N LYS A 258 10.43 1.63 11.65
CA LYS A 258 10.16 1.55 13.08
C LYS A 258 9.39 0.27 13.41
N SER A 259 8.50 -0.15 12.53
CA SER A 259 7.65 -1.33 12.71
C SER A 259 8.14 -2.53 11.91
N VAL A 260 8.32 -2.39 10.60
CA VAL A 260 8.74 -3.47 9.71
C VAL A 260 10.18 -3.89 10.03
N GLN A 261 10.36 -5.18 10.30
CA GLN A 261 11.63 -5.78 10.71
C GLN A 261 12.07 -6.91 9.77
N ASP A 262 11.17 -7.44 8.95
CA ASP A 262 11.45 -8.55 8.05
C ASP A 262 10.89 -8.25 6.66
N VAL A 263 11.73 -8.31 5.64
CA VAL A 263 11.31 -8.26 4.24
C VAL A 263 11.90 -9.44 3.50
N SER A 264 11.06 -10.23 2.83
CA SER A 264 11.49 -11.42 2.11
C SER A 264 10.90 -11.50 0.70
N LEU A 265 11.67 -12.06 -0.23
CA LEU A 265 11.34 -12.23 -1.64
C LEU A 265 11.27 -13.72 -1.97
N TYR A 266 10.18 -14.13 -2.61
CA TYR A 266 9.92 -15.51 -2.99
C TYR A 266 9.57 -15.63 -4.47
N VAL A 267 9.80 -16.83 -5.01
CA VAL A 267 9.29 -17.26 -6.31
C VAL A 267 8.55 -18.57 -6.12
N ARG A 268 7.34 -18.67 -6.68
CA ARG A 268 6.59 -19.91 -6.84
C ARG A 268 6.55 -20.29 -8.31
N GLU A 269 7.17 -21.42 -8.61
CA GLU A 269 7.18 -21.99 -9.96
C GLU A 269 5.81 -22.59 -10.31
N ALA A 270 5.54 -22.79 -11.60
CA ALA A 270 4.25 -23.30 -12.09
C ALA A 270 3.86 -24.69 -11.54
N ASP A 271 4.82 -25.46 -11.00
CA ASP A 271 4.58 -26.74 -10.34
C ASP A 271 4.16 -26.62 -8.86
N GLY A 272 4.11 -25.39 -8.35
CA GLY A 272 3.79 -25.06 -6.96
C GLY A 272 4.99 -24.99 -6.02
N THR A 273 6.21 -25.23 -6.51
CA THR A 273 7.43 -25.13 -5.69
C THR A 273 7.72 -23.68 -5.33
N GLU A 274 7.71 -23.38 -4.03
CA GLU A 274 8.04 -22.05 -3.50
C GLU A 274 9.48 -22.00 -2.98
N LYS A 275 10.22 -20.98 -3.38
CA LYS A 275 11.64 -20.78 -3.05
C LYS A 275 11.84 -19.38 -2.47
N LEU A 276 12.54 -19.30 -1.33
CA LEU A 276 13.05 -18.05 -0.79
C LEU A 276 14.27 -17.63 -1.60
N ILE A 277 14.23 -16.42 -2.14
CA ILE A 277 15.28 -15.87 -2.99
C ILE A 277 16.18 -14.92 -2.18
N PHE A 278 15.57 -14.10 -1.34
CA PHE A 278 16.26 -13.07 -0.57
C PHE A 278 15.47 -12.74 0.70
N ARG A 279 16.16 -12.47 1.79
CA ARG A 279 15.57 -11.96 3.03
C ARG A 279 16.48 -10.95 3.67
N VAL A 280 15.90 -9.85 4.12
CA VAL A 280 16.59 -8.85 4.94
C VAL A 280 15.83 -8.67 6.25
N THR A 281 16.55 -8.72 7.37
CA THR A 281 15.96 -8.53 8.70
C THR A 281 16.70 -7.47 9.49
N ALA A 282 15.94 -6.64 10.20
CA ALA A 282 16.45 -5.67 11.15
C ALA A 282 16.23 -6.18 12.58
N SER A 283 17.29 -6.66 13.19
CA SER A 283 17.27 -7.26 14.52
C SER A 283 18.00 -6.41 15.55
N GLU A 284 17.52 -6.49 16.79
CA GLU A 284 18.16 -5.83 17.93
C GLU A 284 19.25 -6.72 18.53
N ASN A 285 20.21 -6.09 19.21
CA ASN A 285 21.14 -6.85 20.03
C ASN A 285 20.36 -7.50 21.19
N LYS A 286 20.53 -8.81 21.40
CA LYS A 286 19.86 -9.57 22.48
C LYS A 286 20.15 -9.02 23.89
N ALA A 287 21.26 -8.30 24.07
CA ALA A 287 21.59 -7.62 25.32
C ALA A 287 20.86 -6.27 25.51
N LEU A 288 20.34 -5.68 24.42
CA LEU A 288 19.75 -4.34 24.37
C LEU A 288 18.31 -4.36 23.82
N LYS A 289 17.54 -5.44 24.08
CA LYS A 289 16.17 -5.68 23.55
C LYS A 289 15.13 -4.59 23.82
N HIS A 290 15.44 -3.62 24.67
CA HIS A 290 14.54 -2.53 25.01
C HIS A 290 15.07 -1.17 24.57
N GLU A 291 16.30 -1.09 24.05
CA GLU A 291 16.91 0.16 23.62
C GLU A 291 16.17 0.76 22.42
N ARG A 292 15.99 -0.01 21.34
CA ARG A 292 15.28 0.44 20.13
C ARG A 292 13.78 0.68 20.40
N PRO A 293 13.01 -0.21 21.07
CA PRO A 293 11.59 0.04 21.32
C PRO A 293 11.36 1.26 22.22
N ASN A 294 12.18 1.46 23.26
CA ASN A 294 12.07 2.64 24.11
C ASN A 294 12.44 3.92 23.35
N SER A 295 13.49 3.88 22.54
CA SER A 295 13.91 5.00 21.69
C SER A 295 12.82 5.40 20.70
N ILE A 296 12.22 4.43 20.00
CA ILE A 296 11.10 4.67 19.07
C ILE A 296 9.90 5.25 19.82
N LYS A 297 9.60 4.77 21.03
CA LYS A 297 8.50 5.32 21.86
C LYS A 297 8.75 6.78 22.28
N ILE A 298 9.98 7.10 22.69
CA ILE A 298 10.37 8.48 23.04
C ILE A 298 10.23 9.39 21.81
N LEU A 299 10.76 8.96 20.67
CA LEU A 299 10.66 9.69 19.41
C LEU A 299 9.19 9.90 19.00
N GLY A 300 8.37 8.85 19.04
CA GLY A 300 6.95 8.94 18.72
C GLY A 300 6.19 9.90 19.64
N THR A 301 6.55 9.95 20.93
CA THR A 301 5.97 10.90 21.88
C THR A 301 6.34 12.34 21.51
N ALA A 302 7.61 12.60 21.19
CA ALA A 302 8.07 13.92 20.80
C ALA A 302 7.46 14.41 19.47
N ILE A 303 7.34 13.52 18.48
CA ILE A 303 6.64 13.81 17.21
C ILE A 303 5.17 14.15 17.50
N ASN A 304 4.48 13.36 18.33
CA ASN A 304 3.08 13.61 18.68
C ASN A 304 2.89 14.97 19.39
N GLN A 305 3.78 15.32 20.30
CA GLN A 305 3.80 16.64 20.96
C GLN A 305 4.01 17.77 19.96
N TYR A 306 4.94 17.60 19.01
CA TYR A 306 5.17 18.56 17.93
C TYR A 306 3.90 18.79 17.11
N CYS A 307 3.24 17.70 16.67
CA CYS A 307 1.99 17.77 15.89
C CYS A 307 0.85 18.46 16.65
N LYS A 308 0.81 18.31 17.98
CA LYS A 308 -0.17 18.98 18.85
C LYS A 308 0.14 20.45 19.14
N GLY A 309 1.22 20.98 18.59
CA GLY A 309 1.64 22.35 18.82
C GLY A 309 2.15 22.60 20.23
N VAL A 310 2.58 21.57 20.96
CA VAL A 310 3.09 21.70 22.33
C VAL A 310 4.49 22.32 22.29
N PRO A 311 4.72 23.53 22.83
CA PRO A 311 6.01 24.18 22.75
C PRO A 311 7.10 23.37 23.47
N SER A 312 8.28 23.29 22.86
CA SER A 312 9.47 22.67 23.43
C SER A 312 10.72 23.43 23.01
N ASN A 313 11.61 23.69 23.97
CA ASN A 313 12.88 24.37 23.72
C ASN A 313 14.04 23.39 23.50
N SER A 314 13.74 22.09 23.38
CA SER A 314 14.75 21.04 23.19
C SER A 314 14.49 20.22 21.94
N ILE A 315 15.58 19.78 21.33
CA ILE A 315 15.59 18.77 20.28
C ILE A 315 15.58 17.41 20.98
N THR A 316 14.63 16.55 20.62
CA THR A 316 14.62 15.17 21.10
C THR A 316 15.42 14.33 20.14
N CYS A 317 16.52 13.75 20.60
CA CYS A 317 17.34 12.79 19.85
C CYS A 317 17.32 11.44 20.55
N VAL A 318 17.13 10.38 19.77
CA VAL A 318 17.18 8.99 20.24
C VAL A 318 18.20 8.25 19.40
N THR A 319 18.97 7.39 20.05
CA THR A 319 20.02 6.62 19.39
C THR A 319 19.91 5.16 19.82
N TYR A 320 19.97 4.24 18.87
CA TYR A 320 19.85 2.82 19.15
C TYR A 320 20.64 1.98 18.15
N HIS A 321 21.02 0.77 18.57
CA HIS A 321 21.71 -0.19 17.71
C HIS A 321 20.73 -0.99 16.85
N VAL A 322 21.07 -1.16 15.57
CA VAL A 322 20.36 -2.03 14.64
C VAL A 322 21.35 -2.98 13.98
N ASN A 323 21.03 -4.26 13.92
CA ASN A 323 21.74 -5.21 13.09
C ASN A 323 20.90 -5.53 11.87
N ILE A 324 21.48 -5.34 10.69
CA ILE A 324 20.86 -5.77 9.44
C ILE A 324 21.49 -7.11 9.07
N VAL A 325 20.65 -8.12 8.87
CA VAL A 325 21.05 -9.44 8.40
C VAL A 325 20.44 -9.66 7.03
N VAL A 326 21.29 -9.93 6.06
CA VAL A 326 20.91 -10.21 4.67
C VAL A 326 21.21 -11.68 4.37
N GLU A 327 20.19 -12.41 3.94
CA GLU A 327 20.24 -13.80 3.49
C GLU A 327 19.91 -13.81 1.99
N ASP A 328 20.84 -14.29 1.18
CA ASP A 328 20.69 -14.37 -0.28
C ASP A 328 20.94 -15.81 -0.73
N GLU A 329 20.12 -16.33 -1.64
CA GLU A 329 20.29 -17.69 -2.18
C GLU A 329 21.66 -17.95 -2.80
N SER A 330 22.31 -16.91 -3.33
CA SER A 330 23.62 -17.00 -4.00
C SER A 330 24.79 -17.04 -3.02
N VAL A 331 24.57 -16.68 -1.74
CA VAL A 331 25.61 -16.58 -0.72
C VAL A 331 25.33 -17.55 0.41
N LYS A 332 26.26 -18.47 0.68
CA LYS A 332 26.08 -19.51 1.71
C LYS A 332 25.95 -18.97 3.13
N ASP A 333 26.55 -17.82 3.42
CA ASP A 333 26.58 -17.22 4.75
C ASP A 333 25.79 -15.90 4.76
N ALA A 334 24.92 -15.76 5.76
CA ALA A 334 24.20 -14.52 5.97
C ALA A 334 25.16 -13.37 6.27
N GLN A 335 25.03 -12.26 5.55
CA GLN A 335 25.82 -11.06 5.78
C GLN A 335 25.18 -10.25 6.90
N LYS A 336 25.98 -9.90 7.91
CA LYS A 336 25.52 -9.10 9.04
C LYS A 336 26.28 -7.78 9.11
N THR A 337 25.54 -6.69 9.10
CA THR A 337 26.07 -5.35 9.36
C THR A 337 25.45 -4.78 10.63
N SER A 338 26.23 -4.00 11.37
CA SER A 338 25.80 -3.35 12.61
C SER A 338 25.82 -1.85 12.42
N TRP A 339 24.77 -1.18 12.89
CA TRP A 339 24.55 0.25 12.68
C TRP A 339 24.18 0.92 13.98
N LEU A 340 24.66 2.15 14.17
CA LEU A 340 24.15 3.08 15.15
C LEU A 340 23.21 4.04 14.44
N VAL A 341 21.92 3.97 14.77
CA VAL A 341 20.88 4.82 14.16
C VAL A 341 20.50 5.92 15.16
N CYS A 342 20.59 7.17 14.72
CA CYS A 342 20.17 8.34 15.46
C CYS A 342 18.99 9.00 14.74
N ASN A 343 17.88 9.18 15.46
CA ASN A 343 16.72 9.92 14.97
C ASN A 343 16.48 11.12 15.88
N CYS A 344 16.28 12.29 15.29
CA CYS A 344 15.97 13.51 16.01
C CYS A 344 14.71 14.18 15.49
N VAL A 345 13.99 14.86 16.38
CA VAL A 345 12.88 15.74 16.05
C VAL A 345 13.06 17.07 16.77
N GLY A 346 12.87 18.18 16.04
CA GLY A 346 12.94 19.53 16.59
C GLY A 346 11.85 19.80 17.63
N GLY A 347 12.11 20.75 18.52
CA GLY A 347 11.08 21.27 19.42
C GLY A 347 10.17 22.27 18.70
N ARG A 348 8.86 22.16 18.91
CA ARG A 348 7.88 23.12 18.39
C ARG A 348 8.12 24.50 19.04
N GLY A 349 8.18 25.57 18.24
CA GLY A 349 8.46 26.93 18.70
C GLY A 349 9.93 27.32 18.68
N MET A 350 10.85 26.42 18.30
CA MET A 350 12.27 26.72 18.18
C MET A 350 12.62 27.53 16.92
N CYS A 351 11.88 27.33 15.83
CA CYS A 351 12.03 28.06 14.57
C CYS A 351 10.67 28.24 13.92
N THR A 352 10.21 29.50 13.85
CA THR A 352 8.91 29.88 13.32
C THR A 352 8.74 29.49 11.86
N GLU A 353 9.78 29.65 11.04
CA GLU A 353 9.75 29.30 9.62
C GLU A 353 9.57 27.79 9.43
N LEU A 354 10.26 26.99 10.25
CA LEU A 354 10.16 25.53 10.22
C LEU A 354 8.80 25.04 10.73
N ASP A 355 8.25 25.70 11.75
CA ASP A 355 6.90 25.41 12.26
C ASP A 355 5.83 25.73 11.21
N CYS A 356 5.94 26.88 10.54
CA CYS A 356 5.05 27.25 9.43
C CYS A 356 5.14 26.25 8.28
N LEU A 357 6.35 25.90 7.86
CA LEU A 357 6.57 24.87 6.83
C LEU A 357 5.97 23.52 7.26
N ALA A 358 6.16 23.13 8.52
CA ALA A 358 5.60 21.89 9.05
C ALA A 358 4.07 21.90 9.05
N ASP A 359 3.44 23.05 9.33
CA ASP A 359 1.98 23.19 9.31
C ASP A 359 1.41 23.20 7.90
N ASP A 360 2.08 23.87 6.96
CA ASP A 360 1.67 23.98 5.56
C ASP A 360 1.84 22.63 4.85
N LEU A 361 3.01 22.01 5.05
CA LEU A 361 3.37 20.72 4.46
C LEU A 361 2.85 19.53 5.26
N LYS A 362 2.23 19.74 6.43
CA LYS A 362 1.85 18.70 7.40
C LYS A 362 2.96 17.65 7.57
N PHE A 363 4.19 18.12 7.73
CA PHE A 363 5.38 17.29 7.82
C PHE A 363 6.19 17.66 9.05
N VAL A 364 6.47 16.70 9.91
CA VAL A 364 7.28 16.95 11.11
C VAL A 364 8.76 16.99 10.71
N PRO A 365 9.52 18.02 11.11
CA PRO A 365 10.94 18.11 10.79
C PRO A 365 11.73 17.08 11.61
N THR A 366 11.93 15.90 11.02
CA THR A 366 12.73 14.83 11.58
C THR A 366 14.03 14.66 10.79
N ILE A 367 15.08 14.24 11.49
CA ILE A 367 16.38 13.91 10.90
C ILE A 367 16.73 12.49 11.32
N GLY A 368 17.10 11.65 10.35
CA GLY A 368 17.64 10.31 10.57
C GLY A 368 19.08 10.23 10.07
N ILE A 369 19.99 9.73 10.92
CA ILE A 369 21.40 9.48 10.58
C ILE A 369 21.71 8.04 10.97
N ALA A 370 22.36 7.30 10.09
CA ALA A 370 22.86 5.95 10.38
C ALA A 370 24.38 5.90 10.15
N MET A 371 25.11 5.35 11.12
CA MET A 371 26.55 5.12 11.03
C MET A 371 26.83 3.63 11.08
N SER A 372 27.55 3.11 10.08
CA SER A 372 28.02 1.73 10.08
C SER A 372 29.05 1.54 11.19
N LEU A 373 28.94 0.45 11.94
CA LEU A 373 29.85 0.06 13.01
C LEU A 373 30.85 -1.01 12.55
N SER A 374 31.11 -1.11 11.25
CA SER A 374 32.03 -2.09 10.67
C SER A 374 33.39 -2.11 11.38
N THR A 375 33.81 -3.30 11.80
CA THR A 375 35.04 -3.58 12.56
C THR A 375 36.32 -3.66 11.71
N ASN A 376 36.26 -3.33 10.41
CA ASN A 376 37.41 -3.44 9.51
C ASN A 376 37.85 -2.08 8.96
N GLY A 377 38.83 -1.49 9.64
CA GLY A 377 39.59 -0.32 9.19
C GLY A 377 39.79 0.68 10.31
N GLU A 378 41.04 0.99 10.64
CA GLU A 378 41.37 2.21 11.37
C GLU A 378 40.88 3.42 10.55
N GLU A 379 39.65 3.87 10.77
CA GLU A 379 39.26 5.19 10.32
C GLU A 379 39.98 6.20 11.21
N LYS A 380 41.05 6.80 10.66
CA LYS A 380 41.60 8.05 11.20
C LYS A 380 40.48 9.08 11.15
N GLY A 381 39.80 9.28 12.28
CA GLY A 381 38.78 10.30 12.42
C GLY A 381 39.30 11.64 11.90
N ALA A 382 38.40 12.40 11.25
CA ALA A 382 38.71 13.75 10.82
C ALA A 382 39.14 14.57 12.04
N VAL A 383 40.37 15.08 12.02
CA VAL A 383 40.82 16.10 12.96
C VAL A 383 40.02 17.35 12.66
N VAL A 384 39.12 17.70 13.56
CA VAL A 384 38.29 18.90 13.45
C VAL A 384 39.14 20.09 13.89
N ASP A 385 39.85 20.72 12.96
CA ASP A 385 40.33 22.10 13.13
C ASP A 385 39.18 23.05 12.82
N PHE A 386 38.30 23.26 13.81
CA PHE A 386 37.35 24.37 13.78
C PHE A 386 38.08 25.64 14.25
N SER A 387 38.56 26.44 13.30
CA SER A 387 38.85 27.86 13.55
C SER A 387 37.85 28.70 12.77
N GLY A 388 36.86 29.24 13.48
CA GLY A 388 35.93 30.24 12.96
C GLY A 388 36.40 31.62 13.38
N ARG A 389 36.52 32.55 12.43
CA ARG A 389 36.58 33.99 12.66
C ARG A 389 35.18 34.57 12.75
#